data_AF-A0A923EUW3-F1
#
_entry.id   AF-A0A923EUW3-F1
#
_cell.length_a   1.000
_cell.length_b   1.000
_cell.length_c   1.000
_cell.angle_alpha   90.00
_cell.angle_beta   90.00
_cell.angle_gamma   90.00
#
_symmetry.space_group_name_H-M   'P 1'
#
loop_
_entity.id
_entity.type
_entity.pdbx_description
1 polymer ?
#
loop_
_entity_poly.entity_id
_entity_poly.type
_entity_poly.pdbx_seq_one_letter_code
_entity_poly.pdbx_strand_id
1 'polypeptide(L)'
;MTTWTSDECAAHWGVQVGTWNSYVSRGQAPAPLPDPGPDGRKVWDAGEVRSWPRPGAGRKRTSGDAEALLTRMHETGAELAALRDRQRELLRAGRAAGCEISAMAAALGISRQTAYAWLKD
;
A
#
# COMPACT_ATOMS: atom_id res chain seq x y z
N MET A 1 -17.74 -30.17 -11.63
CA MET A 1 -16.94 -29.17 -12.36
C MET A 1 -17.77 -27.90 -12.43
N THR A 2 -17.32 -26.81 -11.79
CA THR A 2 -18.04 -25.54 -11.81
C THR A 2 -17.50 -24.71 -12.98
N THR A 3 -18.38 -24.26 -13.86
CA THR A 3 -18.01 -23.47 -15.04
C THR A 3 -18.21 -21.98 -14.79
N TRP A 4 -17.28 -21.17 -15.27
CA TRP A 4 -17.35 -19.71 -15.20
C TRP A 4 -17.39 -19.08 -16.58
N THR A 5 -18.11 -17.97 -16.67
CA THR A 5 -18.08 -17.04 -17.80
C THR A 5 -16.81 -16.18 -17.79
N SER A 6 -16.53 -15.46 -18.88
CA SER A 6 -15.45 -14.47 -18.92
C SER A 6 -15.58 -13.42 -17.81
N ASP A 7 -16.80 -12.97 -17.51
CA ASP A 7 -17.09 -11.99 -16.46
C ASP A 7 -16.69 -12.50 -15.07
N GLU A 8 -17.06 -13.74 -14.75
CA GLU A 8 -16.72 -14.37 -13.46
C GLU A 8 -15.21 -14.60 -13.33
N CYS A 9 -14.55 -15.03 -14.41
CA CYS A 9 -13.10 -15.21 -14.42
C CYS A 9 -12.36 -13.88 -14.21
N ALA A 10 -12.79 -12.83 -14.93
CA ALA A 10 -12.23 -11.49 -14.83
C ALA A 10 -12.44 -10.91 -13.43
N ALA A 11 -13.65 -11.06 -12.87
CA ALA A 11 -13.98 -10.64 -11.52
C ALA A 11 -13.11 -11.37 -10.48
N HIS A 12 -12.91 -12.69 -10.61
CA HIS A 12 -12.04 -13.46 -9.73
C HIS A 12 -10.59 -12.94 -9.75
N TRP A 13 -10.07 -12.63 -10.94
CA TRP A 13 -8.74 -12.06 -11.09
C TRP A 13 -8.67 -10.56 -10.77
N GLY A 14 -9.79 -9.88 -10.51
CA GLY A 14 -9.82 -8.43 -10.29
C GLY A 14 -9.35 -7.63 -11.51
N VAL A 15 -9.71 -8.07 -12.71
CA VAL A 15 -9.40 -7.40 -13.99
C VAL A 15 -10.66 -7.12 -14.78
N GLN A 16 -10.54 -6.27 -15.81
CA GLN A 16 -11.62 -6.06 -16.77
C GLN A 16 -11.75 -7.29 -17.70
N VAL A 17 -12.95 -7.55 -18.19
CA VAL A 17 -13.24 -8.68 -19.10
C VAL A 17 -12.39 -8.63 -20.37
N GLY A 18 -12.16 -7.44 -20.93
CA GLY A 18 -11.25 -7.26 -22.07
C GLY A 18 -9.80 -7.64 -21.77
N THR A 19 -9.34 -7.42 -20.53
CA THR A 19 -8.01 -7.84 -20.07
C THR A 19 -7.94 -9.35 -19.90
N TRP A 20 -8.97 -9.98 -19.33
CA TRP A 20 -9.09 -11.44 -19.26
C TRP A 20 -9.00 -12.06 -20.65
N ASN A 21 -9.82 -11.61 -21.60
CA ASN A 21 -9.82 -12.11 -22.98
C ASN A 21 -8.46 -11.91 -23.67
N SER A 22 -7.77 -10.81 -23.37
CA SER A 22 -6.40 -10.55 -23.86
C SER A 22 -5.37 -11.51 -23.26
N TYR A 23 -5.53 -11.94 -22.02
CA TYR A 23 -4.67 -12.98 -21.44
C TYR A 23 -4.95 -14.35 -22.05
N VAL A 24 -6.22 -14.71 -22.22
CA VAL A 24 -6.61 -15.97 -22.87
C VAL A 24 -6.03 -16.05 -24.29
N SER A 25 -6.15 -14.98 -25.09
CA SER A 25 -5.62 -14.98 -26.47
C SER A 25 -4.10 -15.08 -26.56
N ARG A 26 -3.39 -14.69 -25.49
CA ARG A 26 -1.93 -14.77 -25.38
C ARG A 26 -1.43 -16.03 -24.68
N GLY A 27 -2.32 -16.97 -24.31
CA GLY A 27 -1.96 -18.16 -23.52
C GLY A 27 -1.49 -17.83 -22.10
N GLN A 28 -1.88 -16.66 -21.57
CA GLN A 28 -1.52 -16.14 -20.26
C GLN A 28 -2.60 -16.39 -19.19
N ALA A 29 -3.71 -17.01 -19.59
CA ALA A 29 -4.81 -17.48 -18.76
C ALA A 29 -5.27 -18.85 -19.29
N PRO A 30 -6.04 -19.62 -18.50
CA PRO A 30 -6.60 -20.89 -18.94
C PRO A 30 -7.35 -20.78 -20.28
N ALA A 31 -7.27 -21.83 -21.08
CA ALA A 31 -8.09 -21.94 -22.28
C ALA A 31 -9.57 -22.15 -21.91
N PRO A 32 -10.52 -21.64 -22.71
CA PRO A 32 -11.93 -21.98 -22.52
C PRO A 32 -12.15 -23.48 -22.77
N LEU A 33 -13.17 -24.03 -22.11
CA LEU A 33 -13.65 -25.37 -22.37
C LEU A 33 -14.14 -25.50 -23.82
N PRO A 34 -14.02 -26.69 -24.43
CA PRO A 34 -14.40 -26.92 -25.82
C PRO A 34 -15.90 -26.73 -26.04
N ASP A 35 -16.72 -27.13 -25.07
CA ASP A 35 -18.16 -26.97 -25.13
C ASP A 35 -18.57 -25.60 -24.56
N PRO A 36 -19.37 -24.82 -25.31
CA PRO A 36 -19.88 -23.56 -24.81
C PRO A 36 -20.90 -23.77 -23.69
N GLY A 37 -21.11 -22.72 -22.88
CA GLY A 37 -22.14 -22.70 -21.85
C GLY A 37 -23.56 -22.71 -22.42
N PRO A 38 -24.59 -22.79 -21.55
CA PRO A 38 -26.00 -22.85 -21.96
C PRO A 38 -26.49 -21.68 -22.82
N ASP A 39 -25.80 -20.53 -22.75
CA ASP A 39 -26.06 -19.32 -23.53
C ASP A 39 -25.21 -19.22 -24.82
N GLY A 40 -24.48 -20.29 -25.17
CA GLY A 40 -23.58 -20.33 -26.33
C GLY A 40 -22.26 -19.58 -26.12
N ARG A 41 -22.01 -19.04 -24.92
CA ARG A 41 -20.76 -18.30 -24.63
C ARG A 41 -19.65 -19.24 -24.20
N LYS A 42 -18.41 -18.78 -24.37
CA LYS A 42 -17.23 -19.48 -23.85
C LYS A 42 -17.31 -19.57 -22.33
N VAL A 43 -16.95 -20.74 -21.80
CA VAL A 43 -16.87 -20.99 -20.36
C VAL A 43 -15.53 -21.62 -20.00
N TRP A 44 -15.12 -21.47 -18.75
CA TRP A 44 -13.86 -21.97 -18.21
C TRP A 44 -14.12 -22.87 -17.00
N ASP A 45 -13.20 -23.79 -16.74
CA ASP A 45 -13.18 -24.50 -15.45
C ASP A 45 -12.79 -23.52 -14.33
N ALA A 46 -13.67 -23.32 -13.36
CA ALA A 46 -13.43 -22.41 -12.24
C ALA A 46 -12.25 -22.85 -11.34
N GLY A 47 -12.03 -24.16 -11.20
CA GLY A 47 -10.90 -24.72 -10.46
C GLY A 47 -9.57 -24.43 -11.16
N GLU A 48 -9.53 -24.59 -12.49
CA GLU A 48 -8.36 -24.22 -13.29
C GLU A 48 -8.06 -22.72 -13.17
N VAL A 49 -9.05 -21.85 -13.33
CA VAL A 49 -8.90 -20.39 -13.19
C VAL A 49 -8.37 -19.98 -11.81
N ARG A 50 -8.81 -20.64 -10.74
CA ARG A 50 -8.33 -20.39 -9.37
C ARG A 50 -6.89 -20.83 -9.15
N SER A 51 -6.49 -21.94 -9.77
CA SER A 51 -5.14 -22.51 -9.63
C SER A 51 -4.10 -21.86 -10.53
N TRP A 52 -4.54 -21.17 -11.60
CA TRP A 52 -3.65 -20.65 -12.62
C TRP A 52 -2.83 -19.45 -12.12
N PRO A 53 -1.49 -19.44 -12.31
CA PRO A 53 -0.64 -18.35 -11.86
C PRO A 53 -0.89 -17.10 -12.70
N ARG A 54 -1.62 -16.12 -12.15
CA ARG A 54 -1.94 -14.86 -12.84
C ARG A 54 -0.66 -14.06 -13.16
N PRO A 55 -0.39 -13.76 -14.45
CA PRO A 55 0.72 -12.89 -14.84
C PRO A 55 0.55 -11.47 -14.34
N GLY A 56 1.64 -10.85 -13.88
CA GLY A 56 1.64 -9.43 -13.50
C GLY A 56 0.83 -9.09 -12.24
N ALA A 57 0.27 -10.07 -11.52
CA ALA A 57 -0.38 -9.86 -10.22
C ALA A 57 0.58 -9.32 -9.16
N GLY A 58 1.88 -9.20 -9.48
CA GLY A 58 2.91 -8.65 -8.62
C GLY A 58 2.97 -9.43 -7.32
N ARG A 59 3.87 -10.42 -7.24
CA ARG A 59 4.31 -10.85 -5.91
C ARG A 59 4.75 -9.55 -5.23
N LYS A 60 4.07 -9.12 -4.15
CA LYS A 60 4.55 -8.02 -3.32
C LYS A 60 6.00 -8.39 -3.05
N ARG A 61 6.93 -7.67 -3.68
CA ARG A 61 8.36 -7.89 -3.47
C ARG A 61 8.69 -7.24 -2.15
N THR A 62 8.08 -7.71 -1.07
CA THR A 62 8.77 -7.68 0.20
C THR A 62 9.56 -8.99 0.22
N SER A 63 10.74 -8.98 -0.42
CA SER A 63 11.78 -9.90 0.03
C SER A 63 11.94 -9.72 1.54
N GLY A 64 12.43 -10.72 2.28
CA GLY A 64 12.67 -10.57 3.72
C GLY A 64 13.44 -9.27 4.04
N ASP A 65 14.38 -8.89 3.17
CA ASP A 65 15.14 -7.64 3.26
C ASP A 65 14.29 -6.37 3.13
N ALA A 66 13.27 -6.38 2.28
CA ALA A 66 12.37 -5.25 2.10
C ALA A 66 11.38 -5.13 3.27
N GLU A 67 10.91 -6.25 3.84
CA GLU A 67 10.09 -6.22 5.06
C GLU A 67 10.92 -5.67 6.24
N ALA A 68 12.14 -6.16 6.42
CA ALA A 68 13.05 -5.68 7.47
C ALA A 68 13.43 -4.20 7.30
N LEU A 69 13.56 -3.71 6.06
CA LEU A 69 13.78 -2.29 5.80
C LEU A 69 12.55 -1.46 6.18
N LEU A 70 11.35 -1.91 5.83
CA LEU A 70 10.10 -1.22 6.19
C LEU A 70 9.90 -1.17 7.71
N THR A 71 10.22 -2.25 8.43
CA THR A 71 10.23 -2.25 9.90
C THR A 71 11.18 -1.19 10.46
N ARG A 72 12.42 -1.14 9.97
CA ARG A 72 13.38 -0.10 10.40
C ARG A 72 12.89 1.31 10.10
N MET A 73 12.28 1.54 8.94
CA MET A 73 11.69 2.85 8.60
C MET A 73 10.59 3.25 9.59
N HIS A 74 9.75 2.30 10.00
CA HIS A 74 8.70 2.54 10.99
C HIS A 74 9.29 2.87 12.38
N GLU A 75 10.28 2.10 12.83
CA GLU A 75 10.96 2.33 14.12
C GLU A 75 11.64 3.71 14.16
N THR A 76 12.39 4.07 13.11
CA THR A 76 12.96 5.42 12.99
C THR A 76 11.88 6.50 13.00
N GLY A 77 10.74 6.27 12.36
CA GLY A 77 9.59 7.17 12.42
C GLY A 77 9.07 7.39 13.84
N ALA A 78 8.97 6.32 14.63
CA ALA A 78 8.55 6.38 16.03
C ALA A 78 9.57 7.13 16.90
N GLU A 79 10.87 6.91 16.70
CA GLU A 79 11.93 7.64 17.39
C GLU A 79 11.88 9.14 17.08
N LEU A 80 11.69 9.52 15.82
CA LEU A 80 11.55 10.91 15.41
C LEU A 80 10.30 11.57 16.02
N ALA A 81 9.21 10.83 16.18
CA ALA A 81 8.00 11.32 16.85
C ALA A 81 8.28 11.61 18.34
N ALA A 82 8.90 10.66 19.05
CA ALA A 82 9.26 10.84 20.45
C ALA A 82 10.22 12.02 20.68
N LEU A 83 11.22 12.17 19.82
CA LEU A 83 12.12 13.33 19.87
C LEU A 83 11.36 14.65 19.64
N ARG A 84 10.40 14.68 18.70
CA ARG A 84 9.59 15.87 18.44
C ARG A 84 8.73 16.24 19.65
N ASP A 85 8.15 15.27 20.34
CA ASP A 85 7.41 15.51 21.57
C ASP A 85 8.33 16.08 22.67
N ARG A 86 9.55 15.53 22.79
CA ARG A 86 10.55 16.07 23.71
C ARG A 86 10.96 17.50 23.37
N GLN A 87 11.12 17.84 22.09
CA GLN A 87 11.39 19.22 21.66
C GLN A 87 10.25 20.17 22.05
N ARG A 88 8.98 19.74 21.94
CA ARG A 88 7.82 20.54 22.36
C ARG A 88 7.80 20.76 23.87
N GLU A 89 8.12 19.73 24.66
CA GLU A 89 8.26 19.87 26.12
C GLU A 89 9.33 20.89 26.50
N LEU A 90 10.52 20.79 25.88
CA LEU A 90 11.61 21.75 26.11
C LEU A 90 11.21 23.16 25.70
N LEU A 91 10.50 23.33 24.59
CA LEU A 91 10.01 24.63 24.14
C LEU A 91 9.03 25.26 25.15
N ARG A 92 8.11 24.45 25.72
CA ARG A 92 7.18 24.90 26.77
C ARG A 92 7.93 25.26 28.06
N ALA A 93 8.88 24.43 28.47
CA ALA A 93 9.71 24.69 29.65
C ALA A 93 10.54 25.97 29.50
N GLY A 94 11.17 26.17 28.34
CA GLY A 94 11.92 27.39 28.03
C GLY A 94 11.01 28.63 28.04
N ARG A 95 9.79 28.53 27.51
CA ARG A 95 8.81 29.62 27.58
C ARG A 95 8.44 29.95 29.04
N ALA A 96 8.22 28.95 29.89
CA ALA A 96 7.94 29.14 31.31
C ALA A 96 9.13 29.75 32.06
N ALA A 97 10.36 29.45 31.64
CA ALA A 97 11.59 30.05 32.16
C ALA A 97 11.88 31.46 31.62
N GLY A 98 11.03 32.00 30.73
CA GLY A 98 11.19 33.34 30.17
C GLY A 98 12.17 33.43 29.00
N CYS A 99 12.53 32.31 28.36
CA CYS A 99 13.40 32.32 27.19
C CYS A 99 12.70 32.96 25.98
N GLU A 100 13.47 33.70 25.19
CA GLU A 100 13.01 34.27 23.92
C GLU A 100 12.70 33.19 22.88
N ILE A 101 11.59 33.35 22.16
CA ILE A 101 11.12 32.36 21.16
C ILE A 101 12.14 32.20 20.02
N SER A 102 12.80 33.28 19.61
CA SER A 102 13.85 33.24 18.59
C SER A 102 15.05 32.39 19.03
N ALA A 103 15.47 32.50 20.29
CA ALA A 103 16.58 31.73 20.85
C ALA A 103 16.23 30.24 20.98
N MET A 104 15.03 29.93 21.48
CA MET A 104 14.57 28.54 21.57
C MET A 104 14.42 27.88 20.20
N ALA A 105 13.86 28.60 19.21
CA ALA A 105 13.72 28.10 17.85
C ALA A 105 15.08 27.78 17.22
N ALA A 106 16.07 28.66 17.39
CA ALA A 106 17.44 28.44 16.94
C ALA A 106 18.09 27.23 17.62
N ALA A 107 17.94 27.10 18.94
CA ALA A 107 18.51 25.99 19.71
C ALA A 107 17.90 24.63 19.33
N LEU A 108 16.61 24.58 19.00
CA LEU A 108 15.92 23.37 18.56
C LEU A 108 16.07 23.09 17.05
N GLY A 109 16.70 24.00 16.29
CA GLY A 109 16.85 23.87 14.84
C GLY A 109 15.53 23.95 14.06
N ILE A 110 14.55 24.69 14.57
CA ILE A 110 13.22 24.85 13.96
C ILE A 110 12.95 26.32 13.58
N SER A 111 11.97 26.54 12.71
CA SER A 111 11.56 27.91 12.39
C SER A 111 10.82 28.57 13.56
N ARG A 112 10.86 29.92 13.64
CA ARG A 112 10.06 30.67 14.62
C ARG A 112 8.57 30.37 14.48
N GLN A 113 8.07 30.23 13.25
CA GLN A 113 6.67 29.90 12.98
C GLN A 113 6.30 28.52 13.56
N THR A 114 7.19 27.53 13.44
CA THR A 114 7.01 26.21 14.06
C THR A 114 6.95 26.31 15.57
N ALA A 115 7.87 27.08 16.18
CA ALA A 115 7.85 27.31 17.62
C ALA A 115 6.56 27.99 18.10
N TYR A 116 6.09 29.01 17.38
CA TYR A 116 4.79 29.64 17.67
C TYR A 116 3.62 28.67 17.55
N ALA A 117 3.59 27.84 16.51
CA ALA A 117 2.54 26.85 16.31
C ALA A 117 2.50 25.83 17.46
N TRP A 118 3.65 25.33 17.90
CA TRP A 118 3.73 24.35 18.99
C TRP A 118 3.41 24.92 20.38
N LEU A 119 3.49 26.23 20.58
CA LEU A 119 3.12 26.90 21.83
C LEU A 119 1.65 27.36 21.86
N LYS A 120 0.92 27.24 20.75
CA LYS A 120 -0.50 27.62 20.66
C LYS A 120 -1.43 26.51 21.19
N ASP A 121 -0.92 25.29 21.29
CA ASP A 121 -1.58 24.10 21.86
C ASP A 121 -1.19 23.89 23.33
#